data_AF-A0A947SCH4-F1
#
_entry.id   AF-A0A947SCH4-F1
#
_cell.length_a   1.000
_cell.length_b   1.000
_cell.length_c   1.000
_cell.angle_alpha   90.00
_cell.angle_beta   90.00
_cell.angle_gamma   90.00
#
_symmetry.space_group_name_H-M   'P 1'
#
loop_
_entity.id
_entity.type
_entity.pdbx_description
1 polymer ?
#
loop_
_entity_poly.entity_id
_entity_poly.type
_entity_poly.pdbx_seq_one_letter_code
_entity_poly.pdbx_strand_id
1 'polypeptide(L)'
;MAEKVIIMGAGGHGRVVIDILREGKQYEVVGFLDSNPNLQGRVVDGLSVLGDISLIPKLLKEGVRGGIIGIGDNNVRQGFFEDFKKEGLILINAIHPSAVVSRTVYVGCGVVISARAVVWTAAQIGDNSIINTGAIVEHENIIEENVHLASGVQLGGNVKVGRNAFIGAGSTVIPYIKIGKDAKVGAGSVVIEDIGEGITVAGVPARKI
;
A
#
# COMPACT_ATOMS: atom_id res chain seq x y z
N MET A 1 4.17 6.93 -25.51
CA MET A 1 3.79 7.98 -24.55
C MET A 1 3.63 7.33 -23.20
N ALA A 2 3.97 8.02 -22.11
CA ALA A 2 3.74 7.49 -20.76
C ALA A 2 2.24 7.28 -20.55
N GLU A 3 1.86 6.24 -19.81
CA GLU A 3 0.46 5.97 -19.50
C GLU A 3 -0.04 6.98 -18.47
N LYS A 4 -1.23 7.55 -18.70
CA LYS A 4 -1.84 8.57 -17.84
C LYS A 4 -2.53 7.93 -16.66
N VAL A 5 -2.19 8.38 -15.46
CA VAL A 5 -2.67 7.81 -14.20
C VAL A 5 -3.15 8.87 -13.22
N ILE A 6 -4.12 8.50 -12.38
CA ILE A 6 -4.67 9.33 -11.31
C ILE A 6 -4.34 8.75 -9.93
N ILE A 7 -4.11 9.60 -8.93
CA ILE A 7 -3.91 9.17 -7.54
C ILE A 7 -5.14 9.54 -6.71
N MET A 8 -5.71 8.58 -5.97
CA MET A 8 -6.72 8.87 -4.94
C MET A 8 -6.05 9.21 -3.61
N GLY A 9 -6.39 10.35 -3.03
CA GLY A 9 -5.83 10.89 -1.79
C GLY A 9 -4.65 11.84 -2.04
N ALA A 10 -4.83 13.11 -1.69
CA ALA A 10 -3.81 14.17 -1.74
C ALA A 10 -3.12 14.40 -0.38
N GLY A 11 -3.34 13.50 0.59
CA GLY A 11 -2.70 13.52 1.90
C GLY A 11 -1.26 13.00 1.87
N GLY A 12 -0.63 12.88 3.04
CA GLY A 12 0.79 12.51 3.17
C GLY A 12 1.19 11.24 2.43
N HIS A 13 0.37 10.19 2.43
CA HIS A 13 0.70 8.95 1.72
C HIS A 13 0.59 9.11 0.19
N GLY A 14 -0.40 9.84 -0.33
CA GLY A 14 -0.49 10.16 -1.76
C GLY A 14 0.70 10.97 -2.27
N ARG A 15 1.24 11.86 -1.42
CA ARG A 15 2.49 12.60 -1.67
C ARG A 15 3.73 11.69 -1.72
N VAL A 16 3.74 10.58 -0.99
CA VAL A 16 4.78 9.55 -1.16
C VAL A 16 4.59 8.77 -2.46
N VAL A 17 3.34 8.44 -2.82
CA VAL A 17 3.05 7.71 -4.07
C VAL A 17 3.45 8.51 -5.31
N ILE A 18 3.20 9.82 -5.33
CA ILE A 18 3.67 10.67 -6.45
C ILE A 18 5.19 10.66 -6.58
N ASP A 19 5.95 10.70 -5.48
CA ASP A 19 7.42 10.61 -5.53
C ASP A 19 7.88 9.27 -6.11
N ILE A 20 7.24 8.16 -5.72
CA ILE A 20 7.51 6.83 -6.27
C ILE A 20 7.29 6.81 -7.80
N LEU A 21 6.13 7.31 -8.25
CA LEU A 21 5.78 7.30 -9.68
C LEU A 21 6.70 8.22 -10.50
N ARG A 22 7.08 9.38 -9.94
CA ARG A 22 8.02 10.32 -10.57
C ARG A 22 9.39 9.69 -10.79
N GLU A 23 9.91 8.97 -9.79
CA GLU A 23 11.21 8.31 -9.97
C GLU A 23 11.15 7.06 -10.84
N GLY A 24 10.01 6.36 -10.86
CA GLY A 24 9.78 5.25 -11.79
C GLY A 24 9.76 5.70 -13.26
N LYS A 25 9.37 6.95 -13.55
CA LYS A 25 9.28 7.56 -14.90
C LYS A 25 8.43 6.78 -15.91
N GLN A 26 7.58 5.88 -15.44
CA GLN A 26 6.70 5.03 -16.27
C GLN A 26 5.36 5.71 -16.58
N TYR A 27 4.91 6.58 -15.68
CA TYR A 27 3.56 7.12 -15.69
C TYR A 27 3.54 8.64 -15.72
N GLU A 28 2.56 9.20 -16.42
CA GLU A 28 2.19 10.60 -16.36
C GLU A 28 1.07 10.75 -15.32
N VAL A 29 1.38 11.31 -14.15
CA VAL A 29 0.36 11.55 -13.13
C VAL A 29 -0.43 12.81 -13.47
N VAL A 30 -1.71 12.68 -13.81
CA VAL A 30 -2.54 13.80 -14.29
C VAL A 30 -3.07 14.68 -13.15
N GLY A 31 -3.07 14.18 -11.92
CA GLY A 31 -3.60 14.89 -10.76
C GLY A 31 -3.87 13.98 -9.57
N PHE A 32 -4.50 14.57 -8.56
CA PHE A 32 -5.10 13.86 -7.44
C PHE A 32 -6.62 13.91 -7.50
N LEU A 33 -7.28 12.92 -6.92
CA LEU A 33 -8.66 13.00 -6.46
C LEU A 33 -8.66 12.98 -4.93
N ASP A 34 -9.53 13.75 -4.28
CA ASP A 34 -9.65 13.75 -2.83
C ASP A 34 -11.09 14.09 -2.39
N SER A 35 -11.61 13.31 -1.44
CA SER A 35 -12.97 13.49 -0.91
C SER A 35 -13.09 14.72 0.00
N ASN A 36 -11.98 15.30 0.46
CA ASN A 36 -12.02 16.55 1.22
C ASN A 36 -12.25 17.75 0.27
N PRO A 37 -13.43 18.39 0.30
CA PRO A 37 -13.74 19.49 -0.62
C PRO A 37 -12.81 20.68 -0.45
N ASN A 38 -12.17 20.83 0.73
CA ASN A 38 -11.21 21.92 0.96
C ASN A 38 -9.91 21.75 0.17
N LEU A 39 -9.59 20.53 -0.27
CA LEU A 39 -8.40 20.25 -1.07
C LEU A 39 -8.65 20.40 -2.58
N GLN A 40 -9.90 20.25 -3.03
CA GLN A 40 -10.26 20.31 -4.43
C GLN A 40 -9.93 21.68 -5.04
N GLY A 41 -9.31 21.68 -6.22
CA GLY A 41 -8.79 22.86 -6.90
C GLY A 41 -7.44 23.37 -6.39
N ARG A 42 -6.91 22.83 -5.27
CA ARG A 42 -5.56 23.17 -4.80
C ARG A 42 -4.49 22.43 -5.60
N VAL A 43 -3.28 22.95 -5.54
CA VAL A 43 -2.08 22.29 -6.06
C VAL A 43 -1.31 21.66 -4.90
N VAL A 44 -1.03 20.37 -5.00
CA VAL A 44 -0.24 19.58 -4.05
C VAL A 44 0.94 18.98 -4.80
N ASP A 45 2.17 19.28 -4.35
CA ASP A 45 3.43 18.87 -4.98
C ASP A 45 3.47 19.10 -6.50
N GLY A 46 2.86 20.18 -6.99
CA GLY A 46 2.83 20.55 -8.40
C GLY A 46 1.73 19.88 -9.23
N LEU A 47 0.83 19.11 -8.62
CA LEU A 47 -0.35 18.54 -9.28
C LEU A 47 -1.64 19.09 -8.70
N SER A 48 -2.64 19.31 -9.55
CA SER A 48 -3.96 19.75 -9.12
C SER A 48 -4.74 18.60 -8.48
N VAL A 49 -5.46 18.90 -7.40
CA VAL A 49 -6.53 18.05 -6.87
C VAL A 49 -7.78 18.34 -7.71
N LEU A 50 -8.10 17.45 -8.64
CA LEU A 50 -9.08 17.71 -9.70
C LEU A 50 -10.52 17.74 -9.18
N GLY A 51 -10.80 17.01 -8.11
CA GLY A 51 -12.13 16.83 -7.52
C GLY A 51 -12.15 15.57 -6.68
N ASP A 52 -13.29 14.89 -6.62
CA ASP A 52 -13.45 13.59 -5.97
C ASP A 52 -13.62 12.45 -7.00
N ILE A 53 -13.97 11.26 -6.51
CA ILE A 53 -14.11 10.05 -7.29
C ILE A 53 -15.13 10.16 -8.45
N SER A 54 -16.10 11.07 -8.37
CA SER A 54 -17.10 11.28 -9.41
C SER A 54 -16.51 11.72 -10.76
N LEU A 55 -15.23 12.16 -10.78
CA LEU A 55 -14.55 12.57 -12.01
C LEU A 55 -13.98 11.41 -12.83
N ILE A 56 -13.92 10.17 -12.31
CA ILE A 56 -13.32 9.05 -13.04
C ILE A 56 -13.94 8.85 -14.44
N PRO A 57 -15.29 8.84 -14.63
CA PRO A 57 -15.87 8.69 -15.96
C PRO A 57 -15.42 9.75 -16.97
N LYS A 58 -15.17 10.98 -16.50
CA LYS A 58 -14.65 12.06 -17.35
C LYS A 58 -13.17 11.81 -17.69
N LEU A 59 -12.36 11.47 -16.69
CA LEU A 59 -10.93 11.18 -16.86
C LEU A 59 -10.67 10.02 -17.83
N LEU A 60 -11.51 8.97 -17.79
CA LEU A 60 -11.45 7.86 -18.75
C LEU A 60 -11.66 8.33 -20.19
N LYS A 61 -12.62 9.25 -20.42
CA LYS A 61 -12.85 9.85 -21.76
C LYS A 61 -11.67 10.70 -22.21
N GLU A 62 -10.94 11.30 -21.27
CA GLU A 62 -9.73 12.10 -21.51
C GLU A 62 -8.45 11.25 -21.66
N GLY A 63 -8.57 9.93 -21.61
CA GLY A 63 -7.47 9.00 -21.88
C GLY A 63 -6.70 8.53 -20.64
N VAL A 64 -7.14 8.88 -19.43
CA VAL A 64 -6.62 8.25 -18.19
C VAL A 64 -7.03 6.78 -18.20
N ARG A 65 -6.12 5.89 -17.84
CA ARG A 65 -6.38 4.44 -17.80
C ARG A 65 -5.96 3.82 -16.47
N GLY A 66 -4.88 4.31 -15.88
CA GLY A 66 -4.38 3.82 -14.61
C GLY A 66 -4.87 4.61 -13.40
N GLY A 67 -4.96 3.94 -12.26
CA GLY A 67 -5.25 4.55 -10.96
C GLY A 67 -4.46 3.90 -9.84
N ILE A 68 -4.15 4.66 -8.79
CA ILE A 68 -3.58 4.13 -7.55
C ILE A 68 -4.10 4.89 -6.33
N ILE A 69 -4.18 4.21 -5.18
CA ILE A 69 -4.75 4.77 -3.96
C ILE A 69 -3.62 5.14 -2.97
N GLY A 70 -3.43 6.43 -2.78
CA GLY A 70 -2.49 7.03 -1.83
C GLY A 70 -3.07 7.24 -0.43
N ILE A 71 -3.76 6.23 0.12
CA ILE A 71 -4.42 6.30 1.43
C ILE A 71 -3.89 5.20 2.36
N GLY A 72 -3.39 5.61 3.53
CA GLY A 72 -2.77 4.68 4.49
C GLY A 72 -3.75 3.83 5.29
N ASP A 73 -4.97 4.32 5.54
CA ASP A 73 -6.02 3.57 6.24
C ASP A 73 -6.54 2.43 5.36
N ASN A 74 -6.49 1.20 5.88
CA ASN A 74 -6.81 -0.01 5.11
C ASN A 74 -8.27 -0.04 4.64
N ASN A 75 -9.22 0.37 5.49
CA ASN A 75 -10.64 0.31 5.17
C ASN A 75 -11.01 1.36 4.13
N VAL A 76 -10.53 2.59 4.29
CA VAL A 76 -10.75 3.65 3.31
C VAL A 76 -10.05 3.30 1.99
N ARG A 77 -8.82 2.78 2.03
CA ARG A 77 -8.09 2.34 0.83
C ARG A 77 -8.82 1.20 0.12
N GLN A 78 -9.37 0.23 0.85
CA GLN A 78 -10.16 -0.86 0.28
C GLN A 78 -11.40 -0.34 -0.46
N GLY A 79 -12.15 0.60 0.14
CA GLY A 79 -13.32 1.19 -0.51
C GLY A 79 -12.99 1.81 -1.87
N PHE A 80 -11.97 2.68 -1.91
CA PHE A 80 -11.57 3.33 -3.16
C PHE A 80 -10.94 2.38 -4.18
N PHE A 81 -10.30 1.30 -3.73
CA PHE A 81 -9.81 0.27 -4.63
C PHE A 81 -10.95 -0.44 -5.37
N GLU A 82 -12.03 -0.78 -4.67
CA GLU A 82 -13.23 -1.36 -5.29
C GLU A 82 -13.93 -0.35 -6.21
N ASP A 83 -14.03 0.91 -5.80
CA ASP A 83 -14.61 1.96 -6.64
C ASP A 83 -13.80 2.16 -7.94
N PHE A 84 -12.46 2.17 -7.86
CA PHE A 84 -11.59 2.27 -9.05
C PHE A 84 -11.78 1.09 -10.00
N LYS A 85 -11.87 -0.14 -9.46
CA LYS A 85 -12.17 -1.34 -10.25
C LYS A 85 -13.54 -1.25 -10.92
N LYS A 86 -14.56 -0.81 -10.17
CA LYS A 86 -15.94 -0.67 -10.67
C LYS A 86 -16.06 0.35 -11.79
N GLU A 87 -15.35 1.47 -11.68
CA GLU A 87 -15.32 2.51 -12.71
C GLU A 87 -14.45 2.12 -13.92
N GLY A 88 -13.70 1.01 -13.85
CA GLY A 88 -12.93 0.47 -14.96
C GLY A 88 -11.52 1.03 -15.11
N LEU A 89 -10.96 1.62 -14.04
CA LEU A 89 -9.53 1.95 -14.01
C LEU A 89 -8.68 0.68 -13.85
N ILE A 90 -7.50 0.69 -14.47
CA ILE A 90 -6.46 -0.30 -14.25
C ILE A 90 -5.69 0.09 -12.99
N LEU A 91 -5.70 -0.77 -11.97
CA LEU A 91 -4.99 -0.52 -10.71
C LEU A 91 -3.51 -0.80 -10.91
N ILE A 92 -2.72 0.27 -11.07
CA ILE A 92 -1.27 0.16 -11.26
C ILE A 92 -0.56 -0.14 -9.94
N ASN A 93 0.69 -0.58 -10.01
CA ASN A 93 1.56 -0.68 -8.85
C ASN A 93 2.51 0.54 -8.81
N ALA A 94 2.78 1.05 -7.61
CA ALA A 94 3.83 2.05 -7.38
C ALA A 94 5.00 1.36 -6.66
N ILE A 95 6.03 1.01 -7.41
CA ILE A 95 7.23 0.35 -6.88
C ILE A 95 8.41 1.32 -7.04
N HIS A 96 8.97 1.75 -5.91
CA HIS A 96 10.10 2.67 -5.92
C HIS A 96 11.34 2.01 -6.54
N PRO A 97 12.13 2.71 -7.38
CA PRO A 97 13.32 2.13 -8.03
C PRO A 97 14.41 1.62 -7.06
N SER A 98 14.42 2.11 -5.83
CA SER A 98 15.35 1.63 -4.77
C SER A 98 14.81 0.44 -3.97
N ALA A 99 13.59 -0.02 -4.21
CA ALA A 99 13.09 -1.25 -3.63
C ALA A 99 13.79 -2.46 -4.29
N VAL A 100 14.09 -3.48 -3.48
CA VAL A 100 14.65 -4.74 -3.98
C VAL A 100 13.55 -5.78 -3.96
N VAL A 101 13.08 -6.18 -5.13
CA VAL A 101 12.03 -7.20 -5.29
C VAL A 101 12.61 -8.38 -6.05
N SER A 102 12.63 -9.56 -5.42
CA SER A 102 13.11 -10.79 -6.06
C SER A 102 12.24 -11.15 -7.26
N ARG A 103 12.85 -11.73 -8.31
CA ARG A 103 12.17 -12.06 -9.57
C ARG A 103 11.06 -13.11 -9.42
N THR A 104 11.06 -13.85 -8.31
CA THR A 104 10.07 -14.90 -8.01
C THR A 104 8.92 -14.41 -7.14
N VAL A 105 8.92 -13.12 -6.77
CA VAL A 105 7.83 -12.52 -6.00
C VAL A 105 6.60 -12.39 -6.89
N TYR A 106 5.46 -12.82 -6.37
CA TYR A 106 4.16 -12.46 -6.94
C TYR A 106 3.68 -11.15 -6.32
N VAL A 107 3.28 -10.20 -7.16
CA VAL A 107 2.70 -8.93 -6.73
C VAL A 107 1.33 -8.77 -7.40
N GLY A 108 0.30 -8.55 -6.60
CA GLY A 108 -1.04 -8.21 -7.06
C GLY A 108 -1.12 -6.82 -7.71
N CYS A 109 -2.32 -6.24 -7.76
CA CYS A 109 -2.57 -4.93 -8.34
C CYS A 109 -2.85 -3.86 -7.26
N GLY A 110 -2.61 -2.58 -7.57
CA GLY A 110 -2.79 -1.49 -6.61
C GLY A 110 -1.77 -1.49 -5.46
N VAL A 111 -0.67 -2.22 -5.58
CA VAL A 111 0.33 -2.38 -4.52
C VAL A 111 1.29 -1.20 -4.51
N VAL A 112 1.59 -0.70 -3.31
CA VAL A 112 2.64 0.31 -3.08
C VAL A 112 3.83 -0.36 -2.41
N ILE A 113 5.00 -0.34 -3.07
CA ILE A 113 6.29 -0.76 -2.50
C ILE A 113 7.20 0.46 -2.45
N SER A 114 7.42 0.96 -1.25
CA SER A 114 8.11 2.23 -1.02
C SER A 114 9.65 2.09 -1.08
N ALA A 115 10.34 3.23 -1.01
CA ALA A 115 11.79 3.28 -1.07
C ALA A 115 12.45 2.34 -0.06
N ARG A 116 13.52 1.65 -0.51
CA ARG A 116 14.35 0.74 0.28
C ARG A 116 13.63 -0.46 0.91
N ALA A 117 12.37 -0.71 0.55
CA ALA A 117 11.71 -1.95 0.91
C ALA A 117 12.39 -3.15 0.23
N VAL A 118 12.39 -4.30 0.89
CA VAL A 118 12.96 -5.55 0.37
C VAL A 118 11.89 -6.63 0.42
N VAL A 119 11.64 -7.29 -0.72
CA VAL A 119 10.70 -8.42 -0.83
C VAL A 119 11.44 -9.60 -1.45
N TRP A 120 11.69 -10.63 -0.64
CA TRP A 120 12.53 -11.77 -0.99
C TRP A 120 11.77 -12.92 -1.66
N THR A 121 12.55 -13.89 -2.11
CA THR A 121 12.17 -15.00 -2.97
C THR A 121 10.89 -15.70 -2.53
N ALA A 122 10.01 -15.96 -3.50
CA ALA A 122 8.76 -16.68 -3.35
C ALA A 122 7.73 -16.05 -2.38
N ALA A 123 7.92 -14.79 -1.97
CA ALA A 123 6.89 -14.05 -1.27
C ALA A 123 5.71 -13.72 -2.21
N GLN A 124 4.51 -13.63 -1.64
CA GLN A 124 3.28 -13.26 -2.35
C GLN A 124 2.69 -12.02 -1.69
N ILE A 125 2.47 -10.97 -2.48
CA ILE A 125 1.88 -9.72 -2.03
C ILE A 125 0.50 -9.56 -2.67
N GLY A 126 -0.54 -9.57 -1.85
CA GLY A 126 -1.93 -9.41 -2.27
C GLY A 126 -2.25 -7.99 -2.73
N ASP A 127 -3.35 -7.88 -3.47
CA ASP A 127 -3.88 -6.63 -4.01
C ASP A 127 -3.95 -5.51 -2.95
N ASN A 128 -3.75 -4.26 -3.39
CA ASN A 128 -3.98 -3.05 -2.60
C ASN A 128 -3.18 -2.97 -1.28
N SER A 129 -2.09 -3.74 -1.19
CA SER A 129 -1.22 -3.76 -0.02
C SER A 129 -0.14 -2.68 -0.07
N ILE A 130 0.32 -2.26 1.10
CA ILE A 130 1.41 -1.30 1.27
C ILE A 130 2.58 -2.00 1.95
N ILE A 131 3.71 -2.07 1.24
CA ILE A 131 5.02 -2.42 1.79
C ILE A 131 5.80 -1.11 1.91
N ASN A 132 5.75 -0.52 3.10
CA ASN A 132 6.19 0.86 3.31
C ASN A 132 7.73 0.95 3.42
N THR A 133 8.21 2.17 3.62
CA THR A 133 9.62 2.56 3.51
C THR A 133 10.51 1.68 4.37
N GLY A 134 11.49 1.03 3.75
CA GLY A 134 12.44 0.15 4.46
C GLY A 134 11.84 -1.10 5.10
N ALA A 135 10.60 -1.47 4.79
CA ALA A 135 10.04 -2.73 5.27
C ALA A 135 10.71 -3.93 4.59
N ILE A 136 10.96 -5.00 5.33
CA ILE A 136 11.62 -6.22 4.88
C ILE A 136 10.63 -7.38 4.99
N VAL A 137 10.36 -8.02 3.85
CA VAL A 137 9.56 -9.23 3.71
C VAL A 137 10.50 -10.34 3.25
N GLU A 138 10.88 -11.24 4.17
CA GLU A 138 11.77 -12.36 3.89
C GLU A 138 11.10 -13.43 2.99
N HIS A 139 11.82 -14.51 2.71
CA HIS A 139 11.37 -15.58 1.82
C HIS A 139 10.03 -16.21 2.22
N GLU A 140 9.24 -16.62 1.22
CA GLU A 140 8.02 -17.43 1.35
C GLU A 140 6.91 -16.81 2.23
N ASN A 141 6.97 -15.49 2.43
CA ASN A 141 5.91 -14.75 3.10
C ASN A 141 4.62 -14.73 2.27
N ILE A 142 3.47 -14.78 2.94
CA ILE A 142 2.17 -14.56 2.32
C ILE A 142 1.55 -13.32 2.95
N ILE A 143 1.44 -12.26 2.16
CA ILE A 143 0.77 -11.02 2.53
C ILE A 143 -0.55 -11.00 1.76
N GLU A 144 -1.67 -11.12 2.46
CA GLU A 144 -3.01 -11.08 1.84
C GLU A 144 -3.39 -9.64 1.41
N GLU A 145 -4.59 -9.46 0.88
CA GLU A 145 -5.00 -8.17 0.32
C GLU A 145 -5.17 -7.07 1.38
N ASN A 146 -5.00 -5.82 0.95
CA ASN A 146 -5.16 -4.61 1.75
C ASN A 146 -4.29 -4.54 3.02
N VAL A 147 -3.23 -5.34 3.13
CA VAL A 147 -2.32 -5.30 4.28
C VAL A 147 -1.49 -4.02 4.24
N HIS A 148 -1.16 -3.46 5.40
CA HIS A 148 -0.19 -2.38 5.51
C HIS A 148 0.94 -2.76 6.47
N LEU A 149 2.11 -3.04 5.89
CA LEU A 149 3.36 -3.13 6.61
C LEU A 149 3.96 -1.72 6.68
N ALA A 150 3.91 -1.10 7.86
CA ALA A 150 4.41 0.25 8.04
C ALA A 150 5.94 0.32 7.94
N SER A 151 6.48 1.53 7.99
CA SER A 151 7.90 1.78 7.75
C SER A 151 8.80 0.96 8.67
N GLY A 152 9.82 0.33 8.11
CA GLY A 152 10.81 -0.46 8.85
C GLY A 152 10.28 -1.75 9.50
N VAL A 153 9.08 -2.23 9.14
CA VAL A 153 8.62 -3.56 9.57
C VAL A 153 9.55 -4.64 9.04
N GLN A 154 9.87 -5.64 9.86
CA GLN A 154 10.65 -6.80 9.44
C GLN A 154 9.88 -8.09 9.71
N LEU A 155 9.58 -8.83 8.64
CA LEU A 155 8.98 -10.17 8.72
C LEU A 155 10.06 -11.22 8.49
N GLY A 156 10.18 -12.17 9.40
CA GLY A 156 10.97 -13.38 9.20
C GLY A 156 10.41 -14.26 8.07
N GLY A 157 11.15 -15.32 7.71
CA GLY A 157 10.71 -16.24 6.66
C GLY A 157 9.39 -16.93 6.99
N ASN A 158 8.59 -17.22 5.96
CA ASN A 158 7.32 -17.97 6.10
C ASN A 158 6.27 -17.34 7.04
N VAL A 159 6.25 -16.02 7.22
CA VAL A 159 5.17 -15.34 7.94
C VAL A 159 3.94 -15.18 7.05
N LYS A 160 2.75 -15.32 7.63
CA LYS A 160 1.47 -15.07 6.94
C LYS A 160 0.76 -13.89 7.58
N VAL A 161 0.42 -12.88 6.80
CA VAL A 161 -0.29 -11.69 7.26
C VAL A 161 -1.65 -11.63 6.57
N GLY A 162 -2.70 -11.78 7.37
CA GLY A 162 -4.07 -11.87 6.90
C GLY A 162 -4.64 -10.54 6.40
N ARG A 163 -5.68 -10.63 5.58
CA ARG A 163 -6.33 -9.51 4.91
C ARG A 163 -6.62 -8.35 5.86
N ASN A 164 -6.45 -7.12 5.37
CA ASN A 164 -6.71 -5.88 6.10
C ASN A 164 -5.86 -5.68 7.38
N ALA A 165 -4.91 -6.56 7.71
CA ALA A 165 -4.08 -6.38 8.89
C ALA A 165 -3.15 -5.16 8.77
N PHE A 166 -2.78 -4.60 9.91
CA PHE A 166 -1.85 -3.49 10.03
C PHE A 166 -0.68 -3.88 10.93
N ILE A 167 0.54 -3.77 10.40
CA ILE A 167 1.77 -4.00 11.17
C ILE A 167 2.48 -2.66 11.38
N GLY A 168 2.52 -2.21 12.62
CA GLY A 168 3.03 -0.91 13.00
C GLY A 168 4.53 -0.73 12.75
N ALA A 169 4.96 0.53 12.63
CA ALA A 169 6.32 0.88 12.20
C ALA A 169 7.39 0.26 13.12
N GLY A 170 8.47 -0.24 12.53
CA GLY A 170 9.59 -0.84 13.25
C GLY A 170 9.28 -2.16 13.95
N SER A 171 8.11 -2.77 13.73
CA SER A 171 7.78 -4.06 14.34
C SER A 171 8.50 -5.21 13.67
N THR A 172 8.89 -6.20 14.48
CA THR A 172 9.58 -7.41 14.04
C THR A 172 8.70 -8.63 14.29
N VAL A 173 8.56 -9.51 13.30
CA VAL A 173 7.82 -10.77 13.40
C VAL A 173 8.79 -11.91 13.15
N ILE A 174 8.89 -12.87 14.08
CA ILE A 174 9.77 -14.03 13.91
C ILE A 174 9.25 -14.96 12.81
N PRO A 175 10.07 -15.87 12.26
CA PRO A 175 9.63 -16.81 11.22
C PRO A 175 8.41 -17.67 11.64
N TYR A 176 7.65 -18.12 10.64
CA TYR A 176 6.52 -19.06 10.77
C TYR A 176 5.29 -18.56 11.56
N ILE A 177 5.21 -17.27 11.86
CA ILE A 177 4.06 -16.67 12.54
C ILE A 177 2.89 -16.44 11.57
N LYS A 178 1.67 -16.63 12.08
CA LYS A 178 0.42 -16.23 11.43
C LYS A 178 -0.19 -15.03 12.15
N ILE A 179 -0.49 -13.99 11.40
CA ILE A 179 -1.21 -12.80 11.86
C ILE A 179 -2.57 -12.82 11.17
N GLY A 180 -3.64 -12.90 11.96
CA GLY A 180 -5.01 -13.01 11.45
C GLY A 180 -5.47 -11.77 10.69
N LYS A 181 -6.55 -11.93 9.90
CA LYS A 181 -7.21 -10.80 9.24
C LYS A 181 -7.64 -9.72 10.24
N ASP A 182 -7.63 -8.47 9.80
CA ASP A 182 -7.99 -7.29 10.59
C ASP A 182 -7.17 -7.09 11.89
N ALA A 183 -6.13 -7.90 12.11
CA ALA A 183 -5.26 -7.78 13.28
C ALA A 183 -4.41 -6.51 13.20
N LYS A 184 -4.02 -6.00 14.36
CA LYS A 184 -3.21 -4.78 14.48
C LYS A 184 -2.02 -5.03 15.39
N VAL A 185 -0.82 -4.77 14.89
CA VAL A 185 0.41 -4.80 15.68
C VAL A 185 0.85 -3.37 15.90
N GLY A 186 0.99 -2.96 17.17
CA GLY A 186 1.50 -1.66 17.55
C GLY A 186 2.92 -1.41 17.02
N ALA A 187 3.35 -0.16 16.96
CA ALA A 187 4.71 0.17 16.53
C ALA A 187 5.77 -0.43 17.49
N GLY A 188 6.94 -0.76 16.94
CA GLY A 188 8.09 -1.28 17.70
C GLY A 188 7.86 -2.60 18.42
N SER A 189 6.85 -3.37 18.01
CA SER A 189 6.45 -4.59 18.70
C SER A 189 7.22 -5.81 18.18
N VAL A 190 7.49 -6.78 19.04
CA VAL A 190 8.16 -8.04 18.67
C VAL A 190 7.16 -9.18 18.80
N VAL A 191 6.69 -9.68 17.65
CA VAL A 191 5.71 -10.76 17.57
C VAL A 191 6.44 -12.10 17.54
N ILE A 192 6.22 -12.88 18.60
CA ILE A 192 6.83 -14.21 18.80
C ILE A 192 5.82 -15.36 18.81
N GLU A 193 4.53 -15.06 18.66
CA GLU A 193 3.41 -15.99 18.72
C GLU A 193 2.34 -15.58 17.69
N ASP A 194 1.54 -16.55 17.24
CA ASP A 194 0.42 -16.31 16.33
C ASP A 194 -0.57 -15.30 16.91
N ILE A 195 -1.11 -14.44 16.06
CA ILE A 195 -2.11 -13.42 16.42
C ILE A 195 -3.44 -13.80 15.79
N GLY A 196 -4.49 -13.90 16.61
CA GLY A 196 -5.85 -14.17 16.16
C GLY A 196 -6.46 -13.02 15.33
N GLU A 197 -7.53 -13.32 14.62
CA GLU A 197 -8.27 -12.35 13.81
C GLU A 197 -8.81 -11.18 14.64
N GLY A 198 -8.68 -9.95 14.12
CA GLY A 198 -9.15 -8.72 14.78
C GLY A 198 -8.43 -8.37 16.09
N ILE A 199 -7.43 -9.14 16.50
CA ILE A 199 -6.70 -8.90 17.75
C ILE A 199 -5.72 -7.75 17.55
N THR A 200 -5.67 -6.86 18.53
CA THR A 200 -4.64 -5.82 18.62
C THR A 200 -3.60 -6.23 19.66
N VAL A 201 -2.32 -6.14 19.32
CA VAL A 201 -1.19 -6.42 20.22
C VAL A 201 -0.16 -5.30 20.19
N ALA A 202 0.61 -5.13 21.26
CA ALA A 202 1.76 -4.24 21.31
C ALA A 202 2.81 -4.73 22.32
N GLY A 203 4.05 -4.23 22.22
CA GLY A 203 5.11 -4.44 23.21
C GLY A 203 6.20 -5.44 22.79
N VAL A 204 7.14 -5.68 23.71
CA VAL A 204 8.27 -6.62 23.53
C VAL A 204 8.35 -7.57 24.74
N PRO A 205 7.91 -8.83 24.60
CA PRO A 205 7.18 -9.37 23.44
C PRO A 205 5.77 -8.78 23.30
N ALA A 206 5.20 -8.87 22.09
CA ALA A 206 3.87 -8.34 21.81
C ALA A 206 2.80 -9.08 22.63
N ARG A 207 1.88 -8.32 23.24
CA ARG A 207 0.76 -8.82 24.04
C ARG A 207 -0.52 -8.11 23.66
N LYS A 208 -1.66 -8.79 23.82
CA LYS A 208 -2.98 -8.23 23.55
C LYS A 208 -3.23 -6.97 24.39
N ILE A 209 -3.85 -5.96 23.77
CA ILE A 209 -4.32 -4.73 24.42
C ILE A 209 -5.84 -4.60 24.35
#